data_AF-K6XXZ9-F1
#
_entry.id   AF-K6XXZ9-F1
#
_cell.length_a   1.000
_cell.length_b   1.000
_cell.length_c   1.000
_cell.angle_alpha   90.00
_cell.angle_beta   90.00
_cell.angle_gamma   90.00
#
_symmetry.space_group_name_H-M   'P 1'
#
loop_
_entity.id
_entity.type
_entity.pdbx_description
1 polymer ?
#
loop_
_entity_poly.entity_id
_entity_poly.type
_entity_poly.pdbx_seq_one_letter_code
_entity_poly.pdbx_strand_id
1 'polypeptide(L)'
;MPLINLLATNFVFLFMSLPWNKPFTQQLSCAPLARLNAQFFLSDFSDWPNAEGLNTLKQRFLADDRSVPDFIDQDALPPTDNYYEQIIFKQGHIPTRANGWHDLFNGLVWLQYPLSKKRLNQLHVEDIKQNGLSPRSRQRNHITHFDECGVILAVESSVGKKVTELLREHNWTEALYQNRAQWGEGIHARMFGHANYEMLLDPFIGLTGKWLAVRVEPGFAQRSMLEQNAEVDQCLCTMINTTELFKQAKPLLPLPLLGIAQWSELNTDAQFYQNTDYFRPKRR
;
A
#
# COMPACT_ATOMS: atom_id res chain seq x y z
N MET A 1 -13.26 -9.92 -59.02
CA MET A 1 -11.98 -9.20 -58.94
C MET A 1 -12.24 -7.77 -58.45
N PRO A 2 -11.36 -7.21 -57.62
CA PRO A 2 -11.72 -6.70 -56.29
C PRO A 2 -11.25 -5.24 -56.05
N LEU A 3 -11.21 -4.84 -54.77
CA LEU A 3 -10.67 -3.62 -54.10
C LEU A 3 -11.76 -2.60 -53.71
N ILE A 4 -11.86 -2.10 -52.46
CA ILE A 4 -10.87 -1.90 -51.40
C ILE A 4 -11.46 -2.21 -50.00
N ASN A 5 -10.69 -2.97 -49.21
CA ASN A 5 -10.78 -3.05 -47.75
C ASN A 5 -10.47 -1.67 -47.13
N LEU A 6 -11.37 -1.09 -46.35
CA LEU A 6 -10.98 -0.07 -45.38
C LEU A 6 -10.68 -0.77 -44.05
N LEU A 7 -9.38 -0.89 -43.78
CA LEU A 7 -8.80 -1.46 -42.57
C LEU A 7 -9.29 -0.72 -41.33
N ALA A 8 -9.73 -1.51 -40.35
CA ALA A 8 -9.86 -1.10 -38.96
C ALA A 8 -8.50 -0.63 -38.44
N THR A 9 -8.41 0.64 -38.08
CA THR A 9 -7.23 1.21 -37.42
C THR A 9 -7.19 0.69 -35.98
N ASN A 10 -6.42 -0.37 -35.76
CA ASN A 10 -6.00 -0.79 -34.43
C ASN A 10 -5.15 0.34 -33.82
N PHE A 11 -5.74 1.15 -32.95
CA PHE A 11 -5.00 1.99 -32.02
C PHE A 11 -4.42 1.10 -30.91
N VAL A 12 -3.30 0.45 -31.22
CA VAL A 12 -2.39 -0.02 -30.16
C VAL A 12 -1.61 1.22 -29.73
N PHE A 13 -2.02 1.85 -28.63
CA PHE A 13 -1.13 2.77 -27.92
C PHE A 13 0.03 1.93 -27.39
N LEU A 14 1.12 1.89 -28.15
CA LEU A 14 2.41 1.45 -27.64
C LEU A 14 2.84 2.53 -26.63
N PHE A 15 2.51 2.34 -25.35
CA PHE A 15 3.08 3.14 -24.27
C PHE A 15 4.60 2.92 -24.31
N MET A 16 5.36 3.87 -24.88
CA MET A 16 6.79 3.87 -24.70
C MET A 16 7.06 4.22 -23.23
N SER A 17 7.47 3.23 -22.44
CA SER A 17 7.89 3.46 -21.06
C SER A 17 8.98 4.53 -21.05
N LEU A 18 8.79 5.59 -20.28
CA LEU A 18 9.80 6.61 -20.08
C LEU A 18 10.89 6.05 -19.15
N PRO A 19 12.15 6.49 -19.26
CA PRO A 19 13.25 5.91 -18.50
C PRO A 19 12.98 5.84 -16.99
N TRP A 20 12.24 6.81 -16.45
CA TRP A 20 11.92 6.87 -15.02
C TRP A 20 10.86 5.84 -14.58
N ASN A 21 9.80 5.62 -15.38
CA ASN A 21 8.67 4.76 -15.00
C ASN A 21 8.75 3.34 -15.56
N LYS A 22 9.80 3.00 -16.30
CA LYS A 22 10.01 1.66 -16.86
C LYS A 22 9.90 0.54 -15.81
N PRO A 23 10.55 0.62 -14.63
CA PRO A 23 10.40 -0.43 -13.61
C PRO A 23 8.95 -0.61 -13.14
N PHE A 24 8.20 0.49 -13.05
CA PHE A 24 6.79 0.46 -12.64
C PHE A 24 5.87 -0.12 -13.71
N THR A 25 6.02 0.33 -14.96
CA THR A 25 5.18 -0.13 -16.08
C THR A 25 5.39 -1.62 -16.39
N GLN A 26 6.60 -2.15 -16.16
CA GLN A 26 6.91 -3.57 -16.29
C GLN A 26 6.18 -4.45 -15.27
N GLN A 27 5.73 -3.88 -14.16
CA GLN A 27 5.09 -4.61 -13.06
C GLN A 27 3.58 -4.38 -12.97
N LEU A 28 2.93 -3.87 -14.04
CA LEU A 28 1.47 -3.65 -14.05
C LEU A 28 0.64 -4.94 -14.07
N SER A 29 1.24 -6.12 -14.21
CA SER A 29 0.56 -7.40 -13.91
C SER A 29 0.41 -7.64 -12.40
N CYS A 30 1.18 -6.95 -11.56
CA CYS A 30 1.09 -7.00 -10.10
C CYS A 30 -0.04 -6.08 -9.61
N ALA A 31 -1.09 -6.66 -9.01
CA ALA A 31 -2.31 -5.94 -8.66
C ALA A 31 -2.12 -4.66 -7.79
N PRO A 32 -1.22 -4.60 -6.79
CA PRO A 32 -0.94 -3.35 -6.07
C PRO A 32 -0.49 -2.21 -6.99
N LEU A 33 0.45 -2.45 -7.90
CA LEU A 33 0.98 -1.42 -8.81
C LEU A 33 -0.02 -1.09 -9.91
N ALA A 34 -0.74 -2.09 -10.43
CA ALA A 34 -1.85 -1.89 -11.35
C ALA A 34 -2.94 -0.97 -10.77
N ARG A 35 -3.27 -1.14 -9.48
CA ARG A 35 -4.25 -0.31 -8.78
C ARG A 35 -3.77 1.15 -8.63
N LEU A 36 -2.51 1.36 -8.27
CA LEU A 36 -1.93 2.71 -8.24
C LEU A 36 -2.01 3.37 -9.62
N ASN A 37 -1.69 2.63 -10.68
CA ASN A 37 -1.78 3.16 -12.03
C ASN A 37 -3.23 3.49 -12.43
N ALA A 38 -4.18 2.60 -12.14
CA ALA A 38 -5.58 2.81 -12.47
C ALA A 38 -6.20 3.99 -11.71
N GLN A 39 -5.73 4.27 -10.49
CA GLN A 39 -6.22 5.39 -9.68
C GLN A 39 -5.56 6.72 -10.08
N PHE A 40 -4.23 6.74 -10.21
CA PHE A 40 -3.47 8.00 -10.33
C PHE A 40 -2.92 8.24 -11.73
N PHE A 41 -3.10 7.32 -12.67
CA PHE A 41 -2.62 7.40 -14.04
C PHE A 41 -1.10 7.68 -14.10
N LEU A 42 -0.31 7.02 -13.22
CA LEU A 42 1.13 7.27 -13.10
C LEU A 42 1.91 7.04 -14.39
N SER A 43 1.44 6.13 -15.24
CA SER A 43 2.06 5.86 -16.54
C SER A 43 1.90 7.01 -17.55
N ASP A 44 0.97 7.93 -17.30
CA ASP A 44 0.69 9.08 -18.17
C ASP A 44 1.59 10.28 -17.86
N PHE A 45 2.33 10.25 -16.75
CA PHE A 45 3.25 11.34 -16.39
C PHE A 45 4.52 11.28 -17.25
N SER A 46 4.84 12.41 -17.90
CA SER A 46 6.08 12.57 -18.69
C SER A 46 7.33 12.54 -17.80
N ASP A 47 7.21 13.05 -16.59
CA ASP A 47 8.31 13.23 -15.66
C ASP A 47 7.94 12.68 -14.29
N TRP A 48 8.95 12.54 -13.42
CA TRP A 48 8.73 12.03 -12.07
C TRP A 48 7.69 12.89 -11.32
N PRO A 49 6.63 12.30 -10.72
CA PRO A 49 5.72 13.03 -9.86
C PRO A 49 6.44 13.37 -8.54
N ASN A 50 7.10 14.52 -8.51
CA ASN A 50 7.72 15.09 -7.32
C ASN A 50 6.64 15.73 -6.41
N ALA A 51 7.05 16.59 -5.47
CA ALA A 51 6.11 17.29 -4.58
C ALA A 51 4.96 18.00 -5.34
N GLU A 52 5.27 18.72 -6.43
CA GLU A 52 4.26 19.41 -7.25
C GLU A 52 3.33 18.42 -7.97
N GLY A 53 3.89 17.33 -8.51
CA GLY A 53 3.11 16.25 -9.13
C GLY A 53 2.15 15.58 -8.14
N LEU A 54 2.60 15.32 -6.92
CA LEU A 54 1.77 14.79 -5.84
C LEU A 54 0.68 15.77 -5.40
N ASN A 55 0.98 17.07 -5.31
CA ASN A 55 -0.04 18.09 -5.05
C ASN A 55 -1.07 18.21 -6.20
N THR A 56 -0.65 18.00 -7.46
CA THR A 56 -1.57 17.95 -8.60
C THR A 56 -2.50 16.73 -8.49
N LEU A 57 -1.96 15.57 -8.13
CA LEU A 57 -2.76 14.36 -7.88
C LEU A 57 -3.74 14.56 -6.72
N LYS A 58 -3.28 15.20 -5.63
CA LYS A 58 -4.09 15.58 -4.47
C LYS A 58 -5.34 16.38 -4.90
N GLN A 59 -5.14 17.45 -5.66
CA GLN A 59 -6.22 18.30 -6.18
C GLN A 59 -7.18 17.57 -7.13
N ARG A 60 -6.67 16.60 -7.90
CA ARG A 60 -7.46 15.86 -8.88
C ARG A 60 -8.36 14.78 -8.26
N PHE A 61 -7.91 14.13 -7.18
CA PHE A 61 -8.54 12.92 -6.66
C PHE A 61 -9.16 13.04 -5.28
N LEU A 62 -8.86 14.10 -4.52
CA LEU A 62 -9.46 14.32 -3.21
C LEU A 62 -10.55 15.37 -3.27
N ALA A 63 -11.74 15.01 -2.76
CA ALA A 63 -12.87 15.93 -2.66
C ALA A 63 -12.63 17.01 -1.58
N ASP A 64 -11.90 16.69 -0.52
CA ASP A 64 -11.44 17.65 0.50
C ASP A 64 -9.91 17.70 0.51
N ASP A 65 -9.36 18.71 -0.15
CA ASP A 65 -7.92 18.93 -0.26
C ASP A 65 -7.25 19.09 1.12
N ARG A 66 -7.97 19.52 2.16
CA ARG A 66 -7.41 19.67 3.52
C ARG A 66 -7.20 18.33 4.24
N SER A 67 -7.72 17.24 3.68
CA SER A 67 -7.57 15.89 4.25
C SER A 67 -6.14 15.36 4.16
N VAL A 68 -5.28 15.90 3.28
CA VAL A 68 -3.86 15.54 3.14
C VAL A 68 -3.01 16.79 3.33
N PRO A 69 -1.91 16.74 4.12
CA PRO A 69 -0.93 17.83 4.18
C PRO A 69 -0.26 18.07 2.82
N ASP A 70 0.23 19.29 2.53
CA ASP A 70 0.85 19.59 1.25
C ASP A 70 2.21 18.92 1.11
N PHE A 71 2.53 18.43 -0.09
CA PHE A 71 3.85 17.92 -0.41
C PHE A 71 4.79 19.08 -0.68
N ILE A 72 5.97 19.09 -0.07
CA ILE A 72 7.00 20.11 -0.29
C ILE A 72 8.32 19.44 -0.62
N ASP A 73 9.05 20.02 -1.57
CA ASP A 73 10.42 19.61 -1.86
C ASP A 73 11.28 19.70 -0.58
N GLN A 74 11.87 18.57 -0.18
CA GLN A 74 12.69 18.51 1.02
C GLN A 74 13.84 19.52 1.01
N ASP A 75 14.43 19.80 -0.16
CA ASP A 75 15.55 20.73 -0.29
C ASP A 75 15.11 22.20 -0.19
N ALA A 76 13.81 22.47 -0.35
CA ALA A 76 13.21 23.80 -0.17
C ALA A 76 12.83 24.09 1.29
N LEU A 77 12.89 23.10 2.19
CA LEU A 77 12.55 23.30 3.59
C LEU A 77 13.66 24.07 4.32
N PRO A 78 13.30 25.05 5.18
CA PRO A 78 14.29 25.73 5.99
C PRO A 78 14.95 24.75 6.97
N PRO A 79 16.23 24.95 7.32
CA PRO A 79 16.90 24.14 8.34
C PRO A 79 16.07 24.08 9.62
N THR A 80 15.84 22.87 10.12
CA THR A 80 14.99 22.67 11.29
C THR A 80 15.46 21.47 12.11
N ASP A 81 15.38 21.59 13.44
CA ASP A 81 15.60 20.46 14.36
C ASP A 81 14.38 19.54 14.45
N ASN A 82 13.28 19.89 13.76
CA ASN A 82 12.09 19.06 13.73
C ASN A 82 12.36 17.80 12.91
N TYR A 83 12.08 16.64 13.51
CA TYR A 83 12.06 15.37 12.81
C TYR A 83 10.91 15.31 11.78
N TYR A 84 11.02 14.46 10.77
CA TYR A 84 10.07 14.34 9.65
C TYR A 84 8.58 14.36 10.10
N GLU A 85 8.21 13.54 11.06
CA GLU A 85 6.84 13.44 11.56
C GLU A 85 6.39 14.71 12.29
N GLN A 86 7.31 15.44 12.93
CA GLN A 86 7.01 16.72 13.56
C GLN A 86 6.80 17.83 12.53
N ILE A 87 7.51 17.80 11.38
CA ILE A 87 7.27 18.76 10.28
C ILE A 87 5.85 18.58 9.76
N ILE A 88 5.45 17.34 9.46
CA ILE A 88 4.09 17.02 9.01
C ILE A 88 3.05 17.49 10.02
N PHE A 89 3.23 17.15 11.29
CA PHE A 89 2.25 17.48 12.33
C PHE A 89 2.12 18.98 12.59
N LYS A 90 3.25 19.71 12.66
CA LYS A 90 3.28 21.13 13.04
C LYS A 90 2.99 22.06 11.87
N GLN A 91 3.47 21.72 10.68
CA GLN A 91 3.46 22.63 9.53
C GLN A 91 2.45 22.20 8.46
N GLY A 92 1.94 20.97 8.52
CA GLY A 92 1.07 20.45 7.47
C GLY A 92 1.81 20.21 6.15
N HIS A 93 3.12 19.93 6.22
CA HIS A 93 3.96 19.68 5.05
C HIS A 93 4.56 18.28 5.10
N ILE A 94 4.50 17.55 3.99
CA ILE A 94 5.16 16.26 3.79
C ILE A 94 6.47 16.53 3.02
N PRO A 95 7.64 16.48 3.69
CA PRO A 95 8.93 16.55 3.01
C PRO A 95 9.04 15.44 1.97
N THR A 96 9.33 15.80 0.74
CA THR A 96 9.37 14.88 -0.40
C THR A 96 10.66 15.12 -1.17
N ARG A 97 11.53 14.11 -1.22
CA ARG A 97 12.75 14.13 -2.04
C ARG A 97 12.38 13.94 -3.50
N ALA A 98 13.06 14.68 -4.38
CA ALA A 98 12.88 14.52 -5.81
C ALA A 98 13.34 13.13 -6.28
N ASN A 99 12.65 12.58 -7.29
CA ASN A 99 13.10 11.43 -8.07
C ASN A 99 13.37 10.13 -7.27
N GLY A 100 12.57 9.85 -6.22
CA GLY A 100 12.70 8.63 -5.41
C GLY A 100 11.40 7.83 -5.29
N TRP A 101 11.45 6.52 -5.57
CA TRP A 101 10.29 5.61 -5.49
C TRP A 101 9.67 5.60 -4.10
N HIS A 102 10.52 5.61 -3.08
CA HIS A 102 10.13 5.64 -1.68
C HIS A 102 9.16 6.79 -1.36
N ASP A 103 9.54 8.04 -1.67
CA ASP A 103 8.74 9.22 -1.34
C ASP A 103 7.52 9.34 -2.27
N LEU A 104 7.63 8.90 -3.54
CA LEU A 104 6.47 8.79 -4.43
C LEU A 104 5.42 7.83 -3.87
N PHE A 105 5.80 6.59 -3.53
CA PHE A 105 4.86 5.62 -2.97
C PHE A 105 4.32 6.06 -1.60
N ASN A 106 5.14 6.67 -0.75
CA ASN A 106 4.67 7.25 0.50
C ASN A 106 3.60 8.33 0.25
N GLY A 107 3.82 9.21 -0.74
CA GLY A 107 2.84 10.21 -1.14
C GLY A 107 1.53 9.61 -1.66
N LEU A 108 1.60 8.58 -2.51
CA LEU A 108 0.41 7.87 -3.00
C LEU A 108 -0.34 7.13 -1.90
N VAL A 109 0.36 6.63 -0.87
CA VAL A 109 -0.27 6.05 0.33
C VAL A 109 -0.97 7.14 1.15
N TRP A 110 -0.38 8.33 1.30
CA TRP A 110 -1.03 9.50 1.91
C TRP A 110 -2.33 9.89 1.18
N LEU A 111 -2.33 9.85 -0.16
CA LEU A 111 -3.50 10.13 -0.98
C LEU A 111 -4.59 9.05 -0.88
N GLN A 112 -4.21 7.78 -0.66
CA GLN A 112 -5.17 6.68 -0.51
C GLN A 112 -5.76 6.57 0.90
N TYR A 113 -4.95 6.81 1.93
CA TYR A 113 -5.30 6.56 3.33
C TYR A 113 -4.98 7.77 4.24
N PRO A 114 -5.54 8.96 3.96
CA PRO A 114 -5.23 10.20 4.67
C PRO A 114 -5.52 10.14 6.17
N LEU A 115 -6.64 9.55 6.58
CA LEU A 115 -7.07 9.51 7.99
C LEU A 115 -6.10 8.66 8.82
N SER A 116 -5.76 7.49 8.30
CA SER A 116 -4.83 6.56 8.95
C SER A 116 -3.44 7.15 9.01
N LYS A 117 -2.90 7.69 7.90
CA LYS A 117 -1.56 8.31 7.88
C LYS A 117 -1.46 9.51 8.83
N LYS A 118 -2.48 10.37 8.88
CA LYS A 118 -2.57 11.45 9.90
C LYS A 118 -2.54 10.87 11.31
N ARG A 119 -3.31 9.81 11.58
CA ARG A 119 -3.34 9.24 12.93
C ARG A 119 -2.01 8.59 13.31
N LEU A 120 -1.34 7.87 12.41
CA LEU A 120 -0.01 7.33 12.65
C LEU A 120 1.02 8.43 12.95
N ASN A 121 0.97 9.53 12.18
CA ASN A 121 1.82 10.69 12.39
C ASN A 121 1.59 11.35 13.77
N GLN A 122 0.32 11.50 14.18
CA GLN A 122 -0.04 11.98 15.52
C GLN A 122 0.53 11.10 16.61
N LEU A 123 0.37 9.78 16.49
CA LEU A 123 0.91 8.82 17.46
C LEU A 123 2.45 8.89 17.55
N HIS A 124 3.14 9.11 16.43
CA HIS A 124 4.58 9.35 16.45
C HIS A 124 4.96 10.60 17.25
N VAL A 125 4.27 11.72 17.03
CA VAL A 125 4.56 12.98 17.73
C VAL A 125 4.18 12.92 19.21
N GLU A 126 3.04 12.31 19.55
CA GLU A 126 2.61 12.05 20.92
C GLU A 126 3.66 11.22 21.67
N ASP A 127 4.17 10.14 21.06
CA ASP A 127 5.21 9.30 21.64
C ASP A 127 6.55 10.05 21.78
N ILE A 128 6.97 10.82 20.77
CA ILE A 128 8.20 11.64 20.86
C ILE A 128 8.11 12.64 22.02
N LYS A 129 6.94 13.24 22.23
CA LYS A 129 6.73 14.19 23.34
C LYS A 129 6.85 13.50 24.71
N GLN A 130 6.45 12.23 24.82
CA GLN A 130 6.45 11.48 26.06
C GLN A 130 7.79 10.79 26.35
N ASN A 131 8.41 10.19 25.33
CA ASN A 131 9.54 9.28 25.46
C ASN A 131 10.85 9.83 24.86
N GLY A 132 10.80 11.01 24.22
CA GLY A 132 11.91 11.56 23.48
C GLY A 132 12.07 10.95 22.08
N LEU A 133 13.06 11.44 21.34
CA LEU A 133 13.29 11.02 19.95
C LEU A 133 14.06 9.70 19.85
N SER A 134 15.00 9.48 20.77
CA SER A 134 15.90 8.32 20.81
C SER A 134 16.13 7.83 22.25
N PRO A 135 16.12 6.51 22.51
CA PRO A 135 15.83 5.43 21.55
C PRO A 135 14.35 5.41 21.13
N ARG A 136 14.06 4.88 19.94
CA ARG A 136 12.68 4.76 19.44
C ARG A 136 11.87 3.78 20.31
N SER A 137 10.69 4.20 20.77
CA SER A 137 9.80 3.34 21.56
C SER A 137 9.29 2.13 20.76
N ARG A 138 8.78 1.11 21.46
CA ARG A 138 8.14 -0.05 20.83
C ARG A 138 6.97 0.36 19.94
N GLN A 139 6.17 1.32 20.38
CA GLN A 139 5.02 1.80 19.61
C GLN A 139 5.47 2.43 18.31
N ARG A 140 6.45 3.35 18.36
CA ARG A 140 6.99 3.96 17.14
C ARG A 140 7.64 2.92 16.21
N ASN A 141 8.33 1.91 16.75
CA ASN A 141 8.86 0.81 15.94
C ASN A 141 7.75 0.06 15.18
N HIS A 142 6.63 -0.25 15.84
CA HIS A 142 5.51 -0.91 15.17
C HIS A 142 4.82 -0.02 14.13
N ILE A 143 4.65 1.27 14.42
CA ILE A 143 4.07 2.23 13.46
C ILE A 143 4.97 2.32 12.23
N THR A 144 6.28 2.53 12.39
CA THR A 144 7.22 2.59 11.26
C THR A 144 7.19 1.31 10.43
N HIS A 145 7.18 0.14 11.08
CA HIS A 145 7.14 -1.14 10.36
C HIS A 145 5.83 -1.33 9.57
N PHE A 146 4.70 -0.87 10.11
CA PHE A 146 3.44 -0.88 9.37
C PHE A 146 3.46 0.13 8.22
N ASP A 147 4.03 1.32 8.42
CA ASP A 147 4.11 2.35 7.39
C ASP A 147 5.00 1.93 6.21
N GLU A 148 6.09 1.21 6.47
CA GLU A 148 7.01 0.71 5.45
C GLU A 148 6.53 -0.59 4.79
N CYS A 149 5.98 -1.53 5.57
CA CYS A 149 5.74 -2.91 5.11
C CYS A 149 4.29 -3.40 5.31
N GLY A 150 3.35 -2.51 5.64
CA GLY A 150 1.98 -2.83 5.98
C GLY A 150 1.13 -3.40 4.84
N VAL A 151 0.29 -4.37 5.16
CA VAL A 151 -0.80 -4.85 4.29
C VAL A 151 -2.09 -4.85 5.11
N ILE A 152 -3.13 -4.23 4.58
CA ILE A 152 -4.47 -4.25 5.18
C ILE A 152 -5.26 -5.35 4.48
N LEU A 153 -5.78 -6.29 5.26
CA LEU A 153 -6.74 -7.28 4.78
C LEU A 153 -8.14 -6.78 5.08
N ALA A 154 -8.83 -6.24 4.07
CA ALA A 154 -10.24 -5.89 4.17
C ALA A 154 -11.09 -7.17 4.07
N VAL A 155 -11.79 -7.49 5.15
CA VAL A 155 -12.57 -8.72 5.31
C VAL A 155 -14.05 -8.41 5.13
N GLU A 156 -14.62 -8.87 4.02
CA GLU A 156 -16.00 -8.61 3.62
C GLU A 156 -16.95 -9.72 4.07
N SER A 157 -16.47 -10.98 4.10
CA SER A 157 -17.32 -12.15 4.35
C SER A 157 -16.77 -13.07 5.45
N SER A 158 -17.60 -14.02 5.88
CA SER A 158 -17.19 -15.10 6.81
C SER A 158 -16.08 -15.97 6.23
N VAL A 159 -16.06 -16.16 4.90
CA VAL A 159 -14.99 -16.89 4.22
C VAL A 159 -13.69 -16.09 4.28
N GLY A 160 -13.74 -14.77 4.06
CA GLY A 160 -12.58 -13.91 4.27
C GLY A 160 -12.04 -13.98 5.70
N LYS A 161 -12.94 -14.03 6.70
CA LYS A 161 -12.54 -14.24 8.10
C LYS A 161 -11.81 -15.57 8.28
N LYS A 162 -12.32 -16.67 7.72
CA LYS A 162 -11.63 -17.97 7.74
C LYS A 162 -10.22 -17.89 7.14
N VAL A 163 -10.05 -17.18 6.02
CA VAL A 163 -8.72 -16.97 5.41
C VAL A 163 -7.78 -16.24 6.37
N THR A 164 -8.23 -15.21 7.09
CA THR A 164 -7.39 -14.54 8.09
C THR A 164 -6.98 -15.43 9.27
N GLU A 165 -7.84 -16.37 9.67
CA GLU A 165 -7.52 -17.35 10.70
C GLU A 165 -6.44 -18.33 10.21
N LEU A 166 -6.55 -18.81 8.97
CA LEU A 166 -5.53 -19.64 8.34
C LEU A 166 -4.18 -18.93 8.23
N LEU A 167 -4.17 -17.64 7.84
CA LEU A 167 -2.95 -16.82 7.80
C LEU A 167 -2.31 -16.67 9.18
N ARG A 168 -3.12 -16.47 10.23
CA ARG A 168 -2.64 -16.36 11.63
C ARG A 168 -1.98 -17.65 12.12
N GLU A 169 -2.45 -18.78 11.63
CA GLU A 169 -1.87 -20.11 11.92
C GLU A 169 -0.75 -20.52 10.95
N HIS A 170 -0.37 -19.65 10.00
CA HIS A 170 0.61 -19.92 8.95
C HIS A 170 0.22 -21.12 8.06
N ASN A 171 -1.07 -21.40 7.89
CA ASN A 171 -1.60 -22.39 6.95
C ASN A 171 -1.58 -21.82 5.53
N TRP A 172 -0.38 -21.52 5.02
CA TRP A 172 -0.16 -20.73 3.81
C TRP A 172 -0.84 -21.31 2.58
N THR A 173 -0.67 -22.59 2.31
CA THR A 173 -1.26 -23.25 1.12
C THR A 173 -2.78 -23.19 1.14
N GLU A 174 -3.42 -23.42 2.29
CA GLU A 174 -4.88 -23.32 2.37
C GLU A 174 -5.34 -21.86 2.19
N ALA A 175 -4.69 -20.91 2.87
CA ALA A 175 -5.05 -19.50 2.84
C ALA A 175 -4.86 -18.84 1.47
N LEU A 176 -3.72 -19.09 0.83
CA LEU A 176 -3.24 -18.34 -0.34
C LEU A 176 -3.51 -19.08 -1.67
N TYR A 177 -3.48 -20.41 -1.67
CA TYR A 177 -3.66 -21.22 -2.88
C TYR A 177 -5.04 -21.88 -2.99
N GLN A 178 -5.47 -22.63 -1.97
CA GLN A 178 -6.75 -23.36 -2.01
C GLN A 178 -7.93 -22.41 -1.96
N ASN A 179 -7.83 -21.33 -1.18
CA ASN A 179 -8.84 -20.25 -1.13
C ASN A 179 -8.51 -19.08 -2.07
N ARG A 180 -7.67 -19.26 -3.11
CA ARG A 180 -7.27 -18.14 -4.01
C ARG A 180 -8.45 -17.41 -4.65
N ALA A 181 -9.53 -18.12 -4.96
CA ALA A 181 -10.74 -17.52 -5.54
C ALA A 181 -11.48 -16.57 -4.58
N GLN A 182 -11.14 -16.58 -3.29
CA GLN A 182 -11.72 -15.67 -2.29
C GLN A 182 -10.97 -14.34 -2.21
N TRP A 183 -9.74 -14.28 -2.72
CA TRP A 183 -8.96 -13.05 -2.78
C TRP A 183 -9.51 -12.17 -3.91
N GLY A 184 -10.00 -10.97 -3.55
CA GLY A 184 -10.75 -10.10 -4.44
C GLY A 184 -12.27 -10.27 -4.37
N GLU A 185 -12.76 -11.25 -3.60
CA GLU A 185 -14.20 -11.51 -3.38
C GLU A 185 -14.56 -11.41 -1.90
N GLY A 186 -14.10 -12.36 -1.07
CA GLY A 186 -14.38 -12.37 0.37
C GLY A 186 -13.32 -11.67 1.23
N ILE A 187 -12.09 -11.56 0.71
CA ILE A 187 -10.96 -10.90 1.37
C ILE A 187 -10.16 -10.10 0.35
N HIS A 188 -9.75 -8.89 0.75
CA HIS A 188 -9.16 -7.91 -0.15
C HIS A 188 -7.84 -7.40 0.41
N ALA A 189 -6.73 -7.76 -0.22
CA ALA A 189 -5.43 -7.24 0.15
C ALA A 189 -5.26 -5.79 -0.36
N ARG A 190 -4.85 -4.89 0.53
CA ARG A 190 -4.51 -3.49 0.21
C ARG A 190 -3.13 -3.18 0.75
N MET A 191 -2.23 -2.74 -0.12
CA MET A 191 -0.89 -2.37 0.28
C MET A 191 -0.92 -0.99 0.96
N PHE A 192 -0.37 -0.92 2.17
CA PHE A 192 -0.15 0.32 2.91
C PHE A 192 1.34 0.67 2.98
N GLY A 193 2.19 -0.37 3.05
CA GLY A 193 3.63 -0.25 3.13
C GLY A 193 4.26 0.36 1.88
N HIS A 194 4.75 1.59 1.97
CA HIS A 194 5.35 2.27 0.82
C HIS A 194 6.69 1.66 0.39
N ALA A 195 7.48 1.13 1.32
CA ALA A 195 8.72 0.41 0.98
C ALA A 195 8.42 -0.92 0.28
N ASN A 196 7.33 -1.61 0.64
CA ASN A 196 6.91 -2.81 -0.09
C ASN A 196 6.49 -2.51 -1.55
N TYR A 197 5.89 -1.34 -1.83
CA TYR A 197 5.62 -0.95 -3.21
C TYR A 197 6.92 -0.83 -4.02
N GLU A 198 7.96 -0.23 -3.43
CA GLU A 198 9.29 -0.14 -4.05
C GLU A 198 9.91 -1.52 -4.28
N MET A 199 9.82 -2.42 -3.30
CA MET A 199 10.29 -3.80 -3.47
C MET A 199 9.51 -4.61 -4.52
N LEU A 200 8.26 -4.23 -4.84
CA LEU A 200 7.48 -4.86 -5.91
C LEU A 200 7.91 -4.42 -7.32
N LEU A 201 8.77 -3.41 -7.44
CA LEU A 201 9.36 -3.03 -8.73
C LEU A 201 10.34 -4.11 -9.25
N ASP A 202 11.00 -4.80 -8.33
CA ASP A 202 11.90 -5.93 -8.59
C ASP A 202 11.71 -7.02 -7.51
N PRO A 203 10.61 -7.80 -7.58
CA PRO A 203 10.22 -8.70 -6.51
C PRO A 203 11.15 -9.92 -6.40
N PHE A 204 11.42 -10.37 -5.17
CA PHE A 204 12.25 -11.53 -4.87
C PHE A 204 11.58 -12.52 -3.92
N ILE A 205 11.96 -13.80 -4.01
CA ILE A 205 11.50 -14.84 -3.08
C ILE A 205 12.00 -14.51 -1.68
N GLY A 206 11.07 -14.34 -0.73
CA GLY A 206 11.36 -13.83 0.61
C GLY A 206 10.63 -12.53 0.93
N LEU A 207 10.16 -11.79 -0.09
CA LEU A 207 9.44 -10.54 0.10
C LEU A 207 8.18 -10.75 0.97
N THR A 208 8.19 -10.17 2.17
CA THR A 208 7.21 -10.43 3.22
C THR A 208 6.71 -9.13 3.83
N GLY A 209 5.42 -8.88 3.73
CA GLY A 209 4.76 -7.76 4.38
C GLY A 209 4.30 -8.08 5.80
N LYS A 210 3.64 -7.09 6.40
CA LYS A 210 3.10 -7.11 7.76
C LYS A 210 1.63 -6.79 7.74
N TRP A 211 0.79 -7.77 8.05
CA TRP A 211 -0.64 -7.63 7.91
C TRP A 211 -1.40 -7.40 9.21
N LEU A 212 -2.49 -6.66 9.07
CA LEU A 212 -3.62 -6.58 10.00
C LEU A 212 -4.92 -6.72 9.19
N ALA A 213 -6.04 -7.01 9.85
CA ALA A 213 -7.34 -7.13 9.19
C ALA A 213 -8.32 -6.09 9.70
N VAL A 214 -9.09 -5.50 8.79
CA VAL A 214 -10.23 -4.64 9.10
C VAL A 214 -11.49 -5.27 8.54
N ARG A 215 -12.63 -5.08 9.20
CA ARG A 215 -13.94 -5.48 8.64
C ARG A 215 -14.43 -4.38 7.71
N VAL A 216 -14.90 -4.77 6.53
CA VAL A 216 -15.60 -3.89 5.59
C VAL A 216 -17.02 -4.41 5.36
N GLU A 217 -17.89 -3.54 4.88
CA GLU A 217 -19.29 -3.86 4.65
C GLU A 217 -19.49 -4.75 3.41
N PRO A 218 -20.54 -5.59 3.38
CA PRO A 218 -20.89 -6.36 2.19
C PRO A 218 -21.10 -5.46 0.95
N GLY A 219 -20.74 -5.98 -0.21
CA GLY A 219 -20.75 -5.22 -1.47
C GLY A 219 -19.46 -4.45 -1.72
N PHE A 220 -18.41 -4.68 -0.92
CA PHE A 220 -17.15 -3.93 -0.99
C PHE A 220 -16.48 -4.09 -2.35
N ALA A 221 -16.42 -5.32 -2.87
CA ALA A 221 -15.83 -5.61 -4.17
C ALA A 221 -16.47 -4.85 -5.34
N GLN A 222 -17.77 -4.51 -5.23
CA GLN A 222 -18.54 -3.85 -6.28
C GLN A 222 -18.47 -2.31 -6.22
N ARG A 223 -17.93 -1.74 -5.13
CA ARG A 223 -17.74 -0.29 -4.98
C ARG A 223 -16.60 0.22 -5.85
N SER A 224 -16.60 1.51 -6.17
CA SER A 224 -15.48 2.15 -6.85
C SER A 224 -14.20 2.08 -6.00
N MET A 225 -13.03 2.20 -6.62
CA MET A 225 -11.75 2.18 -5.89
C MET A 225 -11.65 3.28 -4.82
N LEU A 226 -12.23 4.46 -5.09
CA LEU A 226 -12.23 5.58 -4.14
C LEU A 226 -13.08 5.26 -2.91
N GLU A 227 -14.27 4.69 -3.09
CA GLU A 227 -15.15 4.26 -1.99
C GLU A 227 -14.50 3.15 -1.16
N GLN A 228 -13.88 2.16 -1.83
CA GLN A 228 -13.15 1.10 -1.15
C GLN A 228 -11.99 1.64 -0.31
N ASN A 229 -11.20 2.58 -0.85
CA ASN A 229 -10.09 3.19 -0.12
C ASN A 229 -10.59 4.00 1.08
N ALA A 230 -11.65 4.80 0.91
CA ALA A 230 -12.23 5.60 1.99
C ALA A 230 -12.74 4.74 3.16
N GLU A 231 -13.42 3.63 2.86
CA GLU A 231 -13.88 2.70 3.88
C GLU A 231 -12.74 1.98 4.59
N VAL A 232 -11.74 1.50 3.84
CA VAL A 232 -10.54 0.89 4.43
C VAL A 232 -9.82 1.87 5.34
N ASP A 233 -9.67 3.13 4.91
CA ASP A 233 -9.04 4.18 5.70
C ASP A 233 -9.81 4.48 6.99
N GLN A 234 -11.14 4.60 6.89
CA GLN A 234 -12.00 4.83 8.04
C GLN A 234 -11.94 3.68 9.04
N CYS A 235 -12.04 2.43 8.56
CA CYS A 235 -11.97 1.24 9.41
C CYS A 235 -10.60 1.09 10.07
N LEU A 236 -9.51 1.34 9.35
CA LEU A 236 -8.16 1.32 9.90
C LEU A 236 -7.96 2.41 10.95
N CYS A 237 -8.31 3.65 10.64
CA CYS A 237 -8.21 4.77 11.59
C CYS A 237 -9.02 4.50 12.87
N THR A 238 -10.25 3.98 12.74
CA THR A 238 -11.09 3.58 13.87
C THR A 238 -10.43 2.49 14.71
N MET A 239 -9.87 1.45 14.07
CA MET A 239 -9.14 0.39 14.76
C MET A 239 -7.94 0.94 15.55
N ILE A 240 -7.15 1.82 14.93
CA ILE A 240 -5.98 2.45 15.57
C ILE A 240 -6.42 3.23 16.82
N ASN A 241 -7.54 3.95 16.75
CA ASN A 241 -8.06 4.76 17.85
C ASN A 241 -8.65 3.96 19.02
N THR A 242 -9.17 2.76 18.76
CA THR A 242 -9.99 2.02 19.73
C THR A 242 -9.28 0.84 20.38
N THR A 243 -8.16 0.37 19.82
CA THR A 243 -7.54 -0.92 20.22
C THR A 243 -6.12 -0.83 20.77
N GLU A 244 -5.55 0.38 20.84
CA GLU A 244 -4.14 0.59 21.23
C GLU A 244 -3.18 -0.32 20.43
N LEU A 245 -3.52 -0.56 19.16
CA LEU A 245 -2.94 -1.59 18.30
C LEU A 245 -1.41 -1.64 18.39
N PHE A 246 -0.75 -0.51 18.15
CA PHE A 246 0.72 -0.46 18.08
C PHE A 246 1.42 -0.54 19.44
N LYS A 247 0.69 -0.43 20.56
CA LYS A 247 1.24 -0.69 21.89
C LYS A 247 1.30 -2.17 22.24
N GLN A 248 0.58 -3.03 21.52
CA GLN A 248 0.58 -4.48 21.73
C GLN A 248 1.96 -5.10 21.44
N ALA A 249 2.22 -6.32 21.93
CA ALA A 249 3.54 -6.93 21.81
C ALA A 249 3.91 -7.34 20.37
N LYS A 250 2.95 -7.88 19.61
CA LYS A 250 3.14 -8.32 18.22
C LYS A 250 1.88 -8.02 17.39
N PRO A 251 1.59 -6.73 17.11
CA PRO A 251 0.35 -6.34 16.43
C PRO A 251 0.31 -6.69 14.95
N LEU A 252 1.47 -6.98 14.36
CA LEU A 252 1.64 -7.18 12.94
C LEU A 252 2.11 -8.61 12.66
N LEU A 253 1.37 -9.32 11.81
CA LEU A 253 1.65 -10.71 11.43
C LEU A 253 2.36 -10.77 10.07
N PRO A 254 3.24 -11.75 9.81
CA PRO A 254 3.91 -11.85 8.51
C PRO A 254 2.94 -12.26 7.39
N LEU A 255 3.16 -11.74 6.18
CA LEU A 255 2.43 -12.13 4.97
C LEU A 255 3.39 -12.31 3.78
N PRO A 256 3.58 -13.52 3.24
CA PRO A 256 4.35 -13.75 2.02
C PRO A 256 3.64 -13.11 0.81
N LEU A 257 4.16 -11.97 0.32
CA LEU A 257 3.44 -11.14 -0.66
C LEU A 257 3.25 -11.83 -2.01
N LEU A 258 4.25 -12.58 -2.48
CA LEU A 258 4.19 -13.27 -3.77
C LEU A 258 3.26 -14.49 -3.75
N GLY A 259 2.79 -14.90 -2.57
CA GLY A 259 1.73 -15.91 -2.45
C GLY A 259 0.33 -15.35 -2.62
N ILE A 260 0.12 -14.04 -2.62
CA ILE A 260 -1.23 -13.46 -2.73
C ILE A 260 -1.70 -13.55 -4.19
N ALA A 261 -2.96 -13.96 -4.39
CA ALA A 261 -3.54 -14.02 -5.74
C ALA A 261 -3.49 -12.64 -6.41
N GLN A 262 -3.18 -12.62 -7.71
CA GLN A 262 -3.00 -11.42 -8.53
C GLN A 262 -1.79 -10.54 -8.17
N TRP A 263 -1.00 -10.87 -7.15
CA TRP A 263 0.23 -10.13 -6.81
C TRP A 263 1.46 -10.74 -7.47
N SER A 264 1.41 -12.02 -7.81
CA SER A 264 2.45 -12.72 -8.58
C SER A 264 1.83 -13.87 -9.36
N GLU A 265 2.38 -14.17 -10.54
CA GLU A 265 2.01 -15.32 -11.35
C GLU A 265 2.34 -16.65 -10.64
N LEU A 266 3.33 -16.63 -9.75
CA LEU A 266 3.73 -17.78 -8.91
C LEU A 266 2.59 -18.30 -8.04
N ASN A 267 1.57 -17.48 -7.73
CA ASN A 267 0.39 -17.93 -6.98
C ASN A 267 -0.33 -19.10 -7.67
N THR A 268 -0.23 -19.23 -8.99
CA THR A 268 -0.90 -20.30 -9.77
C THR A 268 -0.24 -21.67 -9.64
N ASP A 269 1.01 -21.72 -9.16
CA ASP A 269 1.75 -22.96 -8.98
C ASP A 269 1.60 -23.49 -7.55
N ALA A 270 1.03 -24.69 -7.42
CA ALA A 270 0.91 -25.36 -6.12
C ALA A 270 2.27 -25.71 -5.49
N GLN A 271 3.30 -25.99 -6.30
CA GLN A 271 4.64 -26.35 -5.83
C GLN A 271 5.35 -25.16 -5.19
N PHE A 272 5.04 -23.93 -5.63
CA PHE A 272 5.59 -22.71 -5.04
C PHE A 272 5.39 -22.64 -3.51
N TYR A 273 4.24 -23.09 -3.02
CA TYR A 273 3.90 -23.12 -1.59
C TYR A 273 4.62 -24.19 -0.78
N GLN A 274 5.37 -25.10 -1.43
CA GLN A 274 6.21 -26.08 -0.76
C GLN A 274 7.57 -25.49 -0.32
N ASN A 275 7.91 -24.27 -0.78
CA ASN A 275 9.11 -23.57 -0.32
C ASN A 275 8.95 -23.08 1.12
N THR A 276 9.39 -23.90 2.08
CA THR A 276 9.29 -23.62 3.53
C THR A 276 10.25 -22.53 4.01
N ASP A 277 11.26 -22.16 3.22
CA ASP A 277 12.14 -21.01 3.53
C ASP A 277 11.39 -19.69 3.35
N TYR A 278 10.43 -19.65 2.43
CA TYR A 278 9.55 -18.50 2.22
C TYR A 278 8.23 -18.64 3.00
N PHE A 279 7.51 -19.75 2.83
CA PHE A 279 6.26 -20.08 3.51
C PHE A 279 6.51 -20.77 4.85
N ARG A 280 7.18 -20.05 5.76
CA ARG A 280 7.66 -20.60 7.04
C ARG A 280 6.51 -21.02 7.97
N PRO A 281 6.53 -22.23 8.55
CA PRO A 281 5.53 -22.65 9.51
C PRO A 281 5.54 -21.76 10.76
N LYS A 282 4.43 -21.74 11.51
CA LYS A 282 4.34 -20.99 12.76
C LYS A 282 5.36 -21.52 13.76
N ARG A 283 6.15 -20.61 14.34
CA ARG A 283 7.06 -20.97 15.44
C ARG A 283 6.21 -21.37 16.65
N ARG A 284 6.46 -22.57 17.18
CA ARG A 284 5.86 -23.05 18.43
C ARG A 284 6.42 -22.29 19.62
#